data_AF-A0A3D0CZW2-F1
#
_entry.id   AF-A0A3D0CZW2-F1
#
_cell.length_a   1.000
_cell.length_b   1.000
_cell.length_c   1.000
_cell.angle_alpha   90.00
_cell.angle_beta   90.00
_cell.angle_gamma   90.00
#
_symmetry.space_group_name_H-M   'P 1'
#
loop_
_entity.id
_entity.type
_entity.pdbx_description
1 polymer ?
#
loop_
_entity_poly.entity_id
_entity_poly.type
_entity_poly.pdbx_seq_one_letter_code
_entity_poly.pdbx_strand_id
1 'polypeptide(L)'
;MMFRKGSDRHLNSLLHPQVHLLGRVWPSFQVWGAAGLALAIPLVLMLSKSLGLSLGVMTAIIPVALVTFFGLAIVTKIITGEERLTHYHHVIAVLVAVTLLVWLLRQPVLPYLDVTVLGVGLFVAVGRVGCLMMGCCHGRPHRWGVCYREEHTAAGFTPSYVGVRLFPIQAVESLWVLGVVLLGSRLLLRGQPAGTTLAWYIVSYATGRFYFEFMRGDAERPYRWGFSEAQWTSIFLDGMVVLAAWAGLLPWHVWPAAASACLVGTAITVALVRRSSSGARYRILRSYHVQEVAEAVEMASDRAPEMRLLGGQDSIPVDICIAPTSLGFQISAGKIRTETGYIFHYALSSRNETMSAATARTLAGVILQLKHHLGPTELIEGHQGVFHLLYTAAEG
;
A
#
# COMPACT_ATOMS: atom_id res chain seq x y z
N MET A 1 -5.51 -16.72 22.57
CA MET A 1 -4.55 -17.15 21.51
C MET A 1 -5.22 -17.96 20.39
N MET A 2 -6.28 -18.75 20.65
CA MET A 2 -7.08 -19.45 19.61
C MET A 2 -7.89 -18.53 18.68
N PHE A 3 -8.43 -17.41 19.16
CA PHE A 3 -9.22 -16.48 18.33
C PHE A 3 -8.42 -15.79 17.21
N ARG A 4 -7.08 -15.67 17.34
CA ARG A 4 -6.23 -14.98 16.36
C ARG A 4 -5.84 -15.90 15.19
N LYS A 5 -5.57 -17.19 15.44
CA LYS A 5 -5.27 -18.18 14.39
C LYS A 5 -6.48 -18.47 13.48
N GLY A 6 -7.71 -18.45 14.03
CA GLY A 6 -8.94 -18.70 13.28
C GLY A 6 -9.30 -17.55 12.32
N SER A 7 -9.26 -16.31 12.81
CA SER A 7 -9.61 -15.12 12.01
C SER A 7 -8.67 -14.92 10.81
N ASP A 8 -7.37 -15.17 10.98
CA ASP A 8 -6.38 -15.03 9.92
C ASP A 8 -6.58 -16.06 8.78
N ARG A 9 -6.94 -17.32 9.12
CA ARG A 9 -7.23 -18.35 8.10
C ARG A 9 -8.46 -18.00 7.28
N HIS A 10 -9.52 -17.49 7.91
CA HIS A 10 -10.74 -17.10 7.21
C HIS A 10 -10.50 -15.90 6.27
N LEU A 11 -9.76 -14.89 6.72
CA LEU A 11 -9.40 -13.75 5.87
C LEU A 11 -8.60 -14.20 4.64
N ASN A 12 -7.61 -15.07 4.83
CA ASN A 12 -6.79 -15.57 3.73
C ASN A 12 -7.59 -16.43 2.74
N SER A 13 -8.58 -17.21 3.21
CA SER A 13 -9.43 -18.02 2.32
C SER A 13 -10.37 -17.21 1.43
N LEU A 14 -10.58 -15.92 1.74
CA LEU A 14 -11.45 -15.04 0.94
C LEU A 14 -10.69 -14.32 -0.19
N LEU A 15 -9.36 -14.34 -0.17
CA LEU A 15 -8.52 -13.66 -1.14
C LEU A 15 -8.33 -14.57 -2.35
N HIS A 16 -9.04 -14.27 -3.42
CA HIS A 16 -8.85 -14.92 -4.71
C HIS A 16 -8.61 -13.86 -5.78
N PRO A 17 -7.55 -13.99 -6.60
CA PRO A 17 -7.29 -13.04 -7.69
C PRO A 17 -8.29 -13.20 -8.84
N GLN A 18 -9.04 -14.30 -8.87
CA GLN A 18 -10.03 -14.59 -9.90
C GLN A 18 -11.36 -15.03 -9.28
N VAL A 19 -12.47 -14.69 -9.93
CA VAL A 19 -13.82 -15.10 -9.57
C VAL A 19 -14.44 -15.86 -10.73
N HIS A 20 -15.08 -16.99 -10.41
CA HIS A 20 -15.84 -17.78 -11.37
C HIS A 20 -17.28 -17.27 -11.38
N LEU A 21 -17.66 -16.58 -12.46
CA LEU A 21 -19.00 -16.00 -12.60
C LEU A 21 -19.57 -16.37 -13.98
N LEU A 22 -20.79 -16.92 -14.00
CA LEU A 22 -21.50 -17.30 -15.23
C LEU A 22 -20.68 -18.22 -16.15
N GLY A 23 -19.93 -19.17 -15.57
CA GLY A 23 -19.09 -20.11 -16.31
C GLY A 23 -17.82 -19.52 -16.92
N ARG A 24 -17.50 -18.24 -16.64
CA ARG A 24 -16.25 -17.58 -17.07
C ARG A 24 -15.41 -17.19 -15.85
N VAL A 25 -14.10 -17.15 -16.08
CA VAL A 25 -13.12 -16.68 -15.09
C VAL A 25 -12.87 -15.20 -15.29
N TRP A 26 -13.11 -14.40 -14.25
CA TRP A 26 -12.94 -12.96 -14.27
C TRP A 26 -11.88 -12.53 -13.26
N PRO A 27 -10.99 -11.57 -13.60
CA PRO A 27 -10.10 -10.98 -12.62
C PRO A 27 -10.89 -10.27 -11.52
N SER A 28 -10.60 -10.55 -10.25
CA SER A 28 -11.30 -9.96 -9.11
C SER A 28 -11.27 -8.43 -9.14
N PHE A 29 -10.16 -7.84 -9.59
CA PHE A 29 -10.03 -6.40 -9.76
C PHE A 29 -11.10 -5.80 -10.70
N GLN A 30 -11.41 -6.46 -11.81
CA GLN A 30 -12.41 -5.99 -12.77
C GLN A 30 -13.83 -6.13 -12.22
N VAL A 31 -14.12 -7.24 -11.52
CA VAL A 31 -15.42 -7.47 -10.89
C VAL A 31 -15.70 -6.39 -9.84
N TRP A 32 -14.74 -6.11 -8.96
CA TRP A 32 -14.88 -5.06 -7.95
C TRP A 32 -14.89 -3.66 -8.55
N GLY A 33 -14.15 -3.40 -9.63
CA GLY A 33 -14.23 -2.15 -10.39
C GLY A 33 -15.63 -1.92 -10.97
N ALA A 34 -16.21 -2.94 -11.61
CA ALA A 34 -17.56 -2.89 -12.16
C ALA A 34 -18.62 -2.72 -11.05
N ALA A 35 -18.48 -3.41 -9.93
CA ALA A 35 -19.35 -3.24 -8.76
C ALA A 35 -19.27 -1.82 -8.20
N GLY A 36 -18.06 -1.25 -8.10
CA GLY A 36 -17.85 0.13 -7.68
C GLY A 36 -18.57 1.13 -8.58
N LEU A 37 -18.52 0.92 -9.91
CA LEU A 37 -19.24 1.76 -10.87
C LEU A 37 -20.76 1.61 -10.74
N ALA A 38 -21.25 0.37 -10.61
CA ALA A 38 -22.66 0.06 -10.44
C ALA A 38 -23.26 0.66 -9.16
N LEU A 39 -22.44 0.90 -8.13
CA LEU A 39 -22.84 1.60 -6.91
C LEU A 39 -22.67 3.13 -7.00
N ALA A 40 -21.61 3.60 -7.66
CA ALA A 40 -21.33 5.03 -7.82
C ALA A 40 -22.39 5.75 -8.67
N ILE A 41 -22.86 5.15 -9.78
CA ILE A 41 -23.84 5.76 -10.69
C ILE A 41 -25.17 6.05 -9.98
N PRO A 42 -25.83 5.08 -9.30
CA PRO A 42 -27.04 5.35 -8.54
C PRO A 42 -26.82 6.41 -7.46
N LEU A 43 -25.69 6.36 -6.73
CA LEU A 43 -25.39 7.36 -5.70
C LEU A 43 -25.38 8.78 -6.28
N VAL A 44 -24.65 9.02 -7.38
CA VAL A 44 -24.57 10.38 -7.96
C VAL A 44 -25.90 10.85 -8.54
N LEU A 45 -26.69 9.94 -9.14
CA LEU A 45 -28.03 10.28 -9.65
C LEU A 45 -29.01 10.60 -8.52
N MET A 46 -28.99 9.82 -7.44
CA MET A 46 -29.83 10.04 -6.25
C MET A 46 -29.47 11.37 -5.57
N LEU A 47 -28.18 11.63 -5.34
CA LEU A 47 -27.73 12.89 -4.76
C LEU A 47 -28.08 14.08 -5.64
N SER A 48 -27.86 13.99 -6.96
CA SER A 48 -28.24 15.05 -7.91
C SER A 48 -29.74 15.36 -7.84
N LYS A 49 -30.59 14.32 -7.82
CA LYS A 49 -32.03 14.48 -7.67
C LYS A 49 -32.40 15.15 -6.35
N SER A 50 -31.79 14.73 -5.24
CA SER A 50 -32.07 15.29 -3.91
C SER A 50 -31.68 16.76 -3.76
N LEU A 51 -30.68 17.21 -4.53
CA LEU A 51 -30.19 18.59 -4.55
C LEU A 51 -30.88 19.47 -5.60
N GLY A 52 -31.82 18.92 -6.37
CA GLY A 52 -32.47 19.62 -7.48
C GLY A 52 -31.55 19.93 -8.65
N LEU A 53 -30.42 19.23 -8.79
CA LEU A 53 -29.51 19.37 -9.94
C LEU A 53 -30.10 18.72 -11.19
N SER A 54 -29.70 19.20 -12.36
CA SER A 54 -30.16 18.65 -13.63
C SER A 54 -29.64 17.23 -13.81
N LEU A 55 -30.55 16.26 -13.84
CA LEU A 55 -30.21 14.86 -14.12
C LEU A 55 -29.65 14.69 -15.54
N GLY A 56 -30.06 15.52 -16.50
CA GLY A 56 -29.48 15.51 -17.85
C GLY A 56 -28.00 15.86 -17.84
N VAL A 57 -27.61 16.89 -17.08
CA VAL A 57 -26.20 17.28 -16.92
C VAL A 57 -25.42 16.18 -16.21
N MET A 58 -25.95 15.61 -15.13
CA MET A 58 -25.28 14.49 -14.44
C MET A 58 -25.13 13.26 -15.35
N THR A 59 -26.14 12.98 -16.18
CA THR A 59 -26.10 11.88 -17.15
C THR A 59 -25.05 12.12 -18.24
N ALA A 60 -24.77 13.37 -18.60
CA ALA A 60 -23.66 13.72 -19.50
C ALA A 60 -22.28 13.66 -18.80
N ILE A 61 -22.20 13.98 -17.51
CA ILE A 61 -20.97 13.91 -16.71
C ILE A 61 -20.45 12.47 -16.61
N ILE A 62 -21.34 11.48 -16.36
CA ILE A 62 -20.96 10.07 -16.17
C ILE A 62 -20.10 9.51 -17.31
N PRO A 63 -20.53 9.54 -18.60
CA PRO A 63 -19.73 9.02 -19.69
C PRO A 63 -18.45 9.83 -19.91
N VAL A 64 -18.46 11.16 -19.70
CA VAL A 64 -17.24 11.97 -19.78
C VAL A 64 -16.23 11.52 -18.73
N ALA A 65 -16.65 11.34 -17.48
CA ALA A 65 -15.78 10.84 -16.42
C ALA A 65 -15.21 9.45 -16.74
N LEU A 66 -16.02 8.54 -17.27
CA LEU A 66 -15.57 7.20 -17.66
C LEU A 66 -14.59 7.23 -18.83
N VAL A 67 -14.90 7.98 -19.88
CA VAL A 67 -14.02 8.15 -21.04
C VAL A 67 -12.71 8.79 -20.64
N THR A 68 -12.73 9.82 -19.77
CA THR A 68 -11.50 10.43 -19.26
C THR A 68 -10.68 9.44 -18.44
N PHE A 69 -11.32 8.66 -17.55
CA PHE A 69 -10.64 7.67 -16.71
C PHE A 69 -9.98 6.56 -17.56
N PHE A 70 -10.77 5.87 -18.38
CA PHE A 70 -10.28 4.76 -19.19
C PHE A 70 -9.38 5.24 -20.33
N GLY A 71 -9.68 6.40 -20.92
CA GLY A 71 -8.85 7.03 -21.94
C GLY A 71 -7.45 7.35 -21.43
N LEU A 72 -7.34 7.94 -20.22
CA LEU A 72 -6.04 8.19 -19.59
C LEU A 72 -5.28 6.89 -19.33
N ALA A 73 -5.95 5.84 -18.84
CA ALA A 73 -5.34 4.54 -18.62
C ALA A 73 -4.81 3.92 -19.93
N ILE A 74 -5.61 3.95 -21.00
CA ILE A 74 -5.22 3.44 -22.32
C ILE A 74 -4.06 4.23 -22.91
N VAL A 75 -4.13 5.57 -22.88
CA VAL A 75 -3.06 6.43 -23.40
C VAL A 75 -1.76 6.22 -22.62
N THR A 76 -1.83 6.12 -21.29
CA THR A 76 -0.66 5.83 -20.46
C THR A 76 -0.05 4.48 -20.82
N LYS A 77 -0.89 3.44 -21.01
CA LYS A 77 -0.44 2.12 -21.45
C LYS A 77 0.24 2.16 -22.82
N ILE A 78 -0.33 2.89 -23.79
CA ILE A 78 0.24 3.04 -25.14
C ILE A 78 1.61 3.72 -25.08
N ILE A 79 1.76 4.76 -24.26
CA ILE A 79 3.00 5.55 -24.17
C ILE A 79 4.08 4.83 -23.38
N THR A 80 3.72 4.26 -22.23
CA THR A 80 4.69 3.70 -21.26
C THR A 80 4.92 2.20 -21.43
N GLY A 81 4.05 1.50 -22.17
CA GLY A 81 4.06 0.04 -22.28
C GLY A 81 3.50 -0.68 -21.05
N GLU A 82 3.24 0.03 -19.95
CA GLU A 82 2.78 -0.54 -18.68
C GLU A 82 1.41 -0.02 -18.26
N GLU A 83 0.61 -0.88 -17.64
CA GLU A 83 -0.66 -0.46 -17.03
C GLU A 83 -0.41 0.17 -15.65
N ARG A 84 -0.33 1.51 -15.61
CA ARG A 84 -0.14 2.26 -14.36
C ARG A 84 -1.38 3.05 -13.96
N LEU A 85 -2.23 2.45 -13.12
CA LEU A 85 -3.42 3.10 -12.55
C LEU A 85 -3.06 3.94 -11.31
N THR A 86 -2.51 5.14 -11.55
CA THR A 86 -2.21 6.10 -10.46
C THR A 86 -3.45 6.91 -10.12
N HIS A 87 -3.99 6.73 -8.92
CA HIS A 87 -5.26 7.34 -8.50
C HIS A 87 -5.31 8.86 -8.70
N TYR A 88 -4.30 9.61 -8.23
CA TYR A 88 -4.32 11.07 -8.30
C TYR A 88 -4.42 11.60 -9.74
N HIS A 89 -3.70 11.02 -10.69
CA HIS A 89 -3.75 11.43 -12.09
C HIS A 89 -5.15 11.29 -12.67
N HIS A 90 -5.82 10.17 -12.39
CA HIS A 90 -7.16 9.90 -12.91
C HIS A 90 -8.22 10.80 -12.26
N VAL A 91 -8.16 11.00 -10.94
CA VAL A 91 -9.11 11.88 -10.26
C VAL A 91 -8.95 13.33 -10.70
N ILE A 92 -7.72 13.84 -10.82
CA ILE A 92 -7.47 15.20 -11.31
C ILE A 92 -8.00 15.36 -12.74
N ALA A 93 -7.68 14.41 -13.63
CA ALA A 93 -8.15 14.46 -15.02
C ALA A 93 -9.69 14.46 -15.11
N VAL A 94 -10.36 13.60 -14.34
CA VAL A 94 -11.83 13.54 -14.27
C VAL A 94 -12.40 14.86 -13.75
N LEU A 95 -11.88 15.42 -12.66
CA LEU A 95 -12.38 16.68 -12.11
C LEU A 95 -12.19 17.86 -13.08
N VAL A 96 -11.07 17.90 -13.81
CA VAL A 96 -10.83 18.91 -14.86
C VAL A 96 -11.81 18.76 -16.02
N ALA A 97 -12.00 17.54 -16.54
CA ALA A 97 -12.92 17.27 -17.64
C ALA A 97 -14.37 17.60 -17.28
N VAL A 98 -14.80 17.24 -16.07
CA VAL A 98 -16.13 17.56 -15.55
C VAL A 98 -16.30 19.06 -15.34
N THR A 99 -15.29 19.74 -14.79
CA THR A 99 -15.29 21.22 -14.66
C THR A 99 -15.51 21.89 -16.02
N LEU A 100 -14.74 21.46 -17.04
CA LEU A 100 -14.84 22.00 -18.39
C LEU A 100 -16.23 21.76 -19.00
N LEU A 101 -16.76 20.53 -18.89
CA LEU A 101 -18.10 20.20 -19.39
C LEU A 101 -19.18 21.07 -18.74
N VAL A 102 -19.20 21.13 -17.41
CA VAL A 102 -20.23 21.85 -16.65
C VAL A 102 -20.15 23.36 -16.91
N TRP A 103 -18.92 23.88 -17.04
CA TRP A 103 -18.68 25.27 -17.43
C TRP A 103 -19.18 25.57 -18.86
N LEU A 104 -18.90 24.70 -19.83
CA LEU A 104 -19.41 24.83 -21.22
C LEU A 104 -20.94 24.78 -21.29
N LEU A 105 -21.56 23.97 -20.42
CA LEU A 105 -23.02 23.89 -20.28
C LEU A 105 -23.62 25.07 -19.48
N ARG A 106 -22.80 26.04 -19.04
CA ARG A 106 -23.19 27.23 -18.26
C ARG A 106 -23.95 26.88 -16.98
N GLN A 107 -23.56 25.79 -16.34
CA GLN A 107 -24.12 25.30 -15.09
C GLN A 107 -23.21 25.67 -13.91
N PRO A 108 -23.73 25.77 -12.67
CA PRO A 108 -22.90 26.04 -11.49
C PRO A 108 -21.95 24.86 -11.25
N VAL A 109 -20.64 25.08 -11.37
CA VAL A 109 -19.63 24.00 -11.37
C VAL A 109 -19.56 23.24 -10.03
N LEU A 110 -19.46 23.97 -8.91
CA LEU A 110 -19.18 23.37 -7.60
C LEU A 110 -20.20 22.32 -7.14
N PRO A 111 -21.52 22.52 -7.28
CA PRO A 111 -22.51 21.48 -6.93
C PRO A 111 -22.33 20.16 -7.70
N TYR A 112 -21.97 20.20 -8.98
CA TYR A 112 -21.73 18.98 -9.76
C TYR A 112 -20.41 18.32 -9.38
N LEU A 113 -19.37 19.09 -9.05
CA LEU A 113 -18.11 18.53 -8.53
C LEU A 113 -18.30 17.87 -7.15
N ASP A 114 -19.09 18.47 -6.26
CA ASP A 114 -19.43 17.92 -4.94
C ASP A 114 -20.08 16.54 -5.07
N VAL A 115 -20.99 16.34 -6.02
CA VAL A 115 -21.62 15.03 -6.26
C VAL A 115 -20.65 14.06 -6.96
N THR A 116 -19.93 14.54 -7.97
CA THR A 116 -19.02 13.73 -8.79
C THR A 116 -17.91 13.12 -7.92
N VAL A 117 -17.33 13.90 -7.00
CA VAL A 117 -16.24 13.44 -6.15
C VAL A 117 -16.68 12.30 -5.21
N LEU A 118 -17.95 12.30 -4.78
CA LEU A 118 -18.51 11.22 -3.97
C LEU A 118 -18.69 9.93 -4.76
N GLY A 119 -19.11 10.03 -6.03
CA GLY A 119 -19.15 8.90 -6.96
C GLY A 119 -17.76 8.31 -7.21
N VAL A 120 -16.78 9.17 -7.49
CA VAL A 120 -15.36 8.78 -7.61
C VAL A 120 -14.87 8.11 -6.33
N GLY A 121 -15.18 8.68 -5.17
CA GLY A 121 -14.83 8.11 -3.87
C GLY A 121 -15.40 6.72 -3.65
N LEU A 122 -16.68 6.50 -3.99
CA LEU A 122 -17.31 5.19 -3.84
C LEU A 122 -16.68 4.16 -4.78
N PHE A 123 -16.41 4.54 -6.03
CA PHE A 123 -15.66 3.71 -6.98
C PHE A 123 -14.29 3.32 -6.42
N VAL A 124 -13.57 4.26 -5.81
CA VAL A 124 -12.25 4.02 -5.22
C VAL A 124 -12.33 3.13 -3.98
N ALA A 125 -13.30 3.36 -3.09
CA ALA A 125 -13.49 2.54 -1.89
C ALA A 125 -13.70 1.07 -2.26
N VAL A 126 -14.52 0.79 -3.27
CA VAL A 126 -14.77 -0.57 -3.75
C VAL A 126 -13.58 -1.11 -4.55
N GLY A 127 -12.94 -0.28 -5.38
CA GLY A 127 -11.73 -0.65 -6.12
C GLY A 127 -10.57 -1.08 -5.21
N ARG A 128 -10.46 -0.50 -4.00
CA ARG A 128 -9.48 -0.93 -2.99
C ARG A 128 -9.74 -2.33 -2.43
N VAL A 129 -11.00 -2.79 -2.41
CA VAL A 129 -11.31 -4.20 -2.14
C VAL A 129 -10.78 -5.09 -3.28
N GLY A 130 -10.90 -4.64 -4.53
CA GLY A 130 -10.25 -5.29 -5.68
C GLY A 130 -8.73 -5.41 -5.51
N CYS A 131 -8.05 -4.34 -5.07
CA CYS A 131 -6.62 -4.39 -4.76
C CYS A 131 -6.29 -5.41 -3.66
N LEU A 132 -7.12 -5.48 -2.61
CA LEU A 132 -6.96 -6.44 -1.53
C LEU A 132 -6.99 -7.88 -2.06
N MET A 133 -7.90 -8.20 -3.00
CA MET A 133 -8.04 -9.53 -3.58
C MET A 133 -6.86 -9.94 -4.48
N MET A 134 -6.23 -8.97 -5.13
CA MET A 134 -5.09 -9.23 -6.04
C MET A 134 -3.74 -9.24 -5.33
N GLY A 135 -3.63 -8.60 -4.17
CA GLY A 135 -2.36 -8.37 -3.49
C GLY A 135 -1.54 -7.21 -4.04
N CYS A 136 -2.05 -6.48 -5.04
CA CYS A 136 -1.42 -5.23 -5.45
C CYS A 136 -1.55 -4.18 -4.34
N CYS A 137 -0.65 -3.19 -4.34
CA CYS A 137 -0.75 -2.10 -3.39
C CYS A 137 -0.76 -2.61 -1.92
N HIS A 138 0.05 -3.61 -1.58
CA HIS A 138 0.05 -4.23 -0.26
C HIS A 138 0.78 -3.41 0.82
N GLY A 139 0.49 -3.73 2.08
CA GLY A 139 1.18 -3.16 3.22
C GLY A 139 2.53 -3.82 3.48
N ARG A 140 3.24 -3.31 4.49
CA ARG A 140 4.53 -3.87 4.93
C ARG A 140 4.36 -5.21 5.64
N PRO A 141 5.42 -6.04 5.73
CA PRO A 141 5.45 -7.19 6.62
C PRO A 141 5.01 -6.82 8.04
N HIS A 142 4.12 -7.61 8.62
CA HIS A 142 3.46 -7.30 9.87
C HIS A 142 3.10 -8.55 10.67
N ARG A 143 3.02 -8.43 12.00
CA ARG A 143 2.69 -9.54 12.92
C ARG A 143 1.26 -10.08 12.78
N TRP A 144 0.39 -9.33 12.12
CA TRP A 144 -1.02 -9.66 11.87
C TRP A 144 -1.42 -9.07 10.53
N GLY A 145 -2.40 -9.68 9.88
CA GLY A 145 -2.85 -9.27 8.55
C GLY A 145 -3.03 -10.46 7.62
N VAL A 146 -2.96 -10.18 6.33
CA VAL A 146 -3.28 -11.13 5.26
C VAL A 146 -2.01 -11.77 4.67
N CYS A 147 -2.15 -12.99 4.17
CA CYS A 147 -1.09 -13.69 3.43
C CYS A 147 -1.59 -13.99 2.02
N TYR A 148 -0.79 -13.62 1.02
CA TYR A 148 -1.04 -13.95 -0.37
C TYR A 148 -0.38 -15.27 -0.75
N ARG A 149 -0.98 -15.97 -1.72
CA ARG A 149 -0.58 -17.29 -2.19
C ARG A 149 0.07 -17.21 -3.56
N GLU A 150 0.70 -18.30 -3.98
CA GLU A 150 1.35 -18.43 -5.30
C GLU A 150 0.46 -17.99 -6.46
N GLU A 151 -0.85 -18.30 -6.42
CA GLU A 151 -1.81 -17.86 -7.44
C GLU A 151 -1.87 -16.33 -7.66
N HIS A 152 -1.43 -15.52 -6.69
CA HIS A 152 -1.40 -14.07 -6.79
C HIS A 152 -0.17 -13.56 -7.55
N THR A 153 0.91 -14.34 -7.69
CA THR A 153 2.11 -13.92 -8.45
C THR A 153 1.79 -13.75 -9.93
N ALA A 154 0.94 -14.62 -10.48
CA ALA A 154 0.40 -14.50 -11.84
C ALA A 154 -0.44 -13.21 -12.05
N ALA A 155 -0.92 -12.60 -10.96
CA ALA A 155 -1.65 -11.35 -10.93
C ALA A 155 -0.76 -10.11 -10.67
N GLY A 156 0.57 -10.27 -10.64
CA GLY A 156 1.53 -9.20 -10.42
C GLY A 156 1.91 -8.96 -8.96
N PHE A 157 1.62 -9.90 -8.06
CA PHE A 157 2.11 -9.85 -6.68
C PHE A 157 3.58 -10.26 -6.58
N THR A 158 4.35 -9.60 -5.71
CA THR A 158 5.78 -9.83 -5.51
C THR A 158 6.08 -11.26 -5.00
N PRO A 159 6.84 -12.10 -5.74
CA PRO A 159 7.08 -13.49 -5.36
C PRO A 159 7.74 -13.68 -3.99
N SER A 160 8.71 -12.83 -3.63
CA SER A 160 9.41 -12.90 -2.34
C SER A 160 8.53 -12.60 -1.12
N TYR A 161 7.28 -12.16 -1.34
CA TYR A 161 6.27 -11.97 -0.29
C TYR A 161 5.16 -13.04 -0.28
N VAL A 162 5.25 -14.10 -1.09
CA VAL A 162 4.32 -15.23 -0.99
C VAL A 162 4.40 -15.87 0.39
N GLY A 163 3.25 -16.09 1.02
CA GLY A 163 3.15 -16.60 2.38
C GLY A 163 3.51 -15.59 3.48
N VAL A 164 4.14 -14.46 3.13
CA VAL A 164 4.47 -13.40 4.09
C VAL A 164 3.20 -12.72 4.56
N ARG A 165 3.14 -12.46 5.85
CA ARG A 165 2.02 -11.76 6.48
C ARG A 165 2.17 -10.25 6.34
N LEU A 166 1.22 -9.63 5.66
CA LEU A 166 1.24 -8.21 5.31
C LEU A 166 0.11 -7.45 6.00
N PHE A 167 0.39 -6.22 6.41
CA PHE A 167 -0.65 -5.33 6.94
C PHE A 167 -1.70 -5.04 5.85
N PRO A 168 -3.01 -5.22 6.11
CA PRO A 168 -4.07 -5.11 5.10
C PRO A 168 -4.43 -3.64 4.83
N ILE A 169 -3.46 -2.84 4.37
CA ILE A 169 -3.63 -1.41 4.12
C ILE A 169 -4.73 -1.11 3.11
N GLN A 170 -4.98 -2.01 2.16
CA GLN A 170 -6.04 -1.84 1.15
C GLN A 170 -7.44 -1.85 1.81
N ALA A 171 -7.65 -2.69 2.82
CA ALA A 171 -8.91 -2.72 3.58
C ALA A 171 -9.08 -1.43 4.41
N VAL A 172 -8.00 -0.98 5.06
CA VAL A 172 -7.99 0.29 5.81
C VAL A 172 -8.30 1.48 4.90
N GLU A 173 -7.68 1.53 3.71
CA GLU A 173 -7.95 2.55 2.71
C GLU A 173 -9.40 2.51 2.19
N SER A 174 -9.93 1.30 1.94
CA SER A 174 -11.33 1.12 1.52
C SER A 174 -12.30 1.69 2.56
N LEU A 175 -12.12 1.33 3.84
CA LEU A 175 -12.96 1.81 4.94
C LEU A 175 -12.82 3.32 5.16
N TRP A 176 -11.60 3.86 5.05
CA TRP A 176 -11.36 5.30 5.15
C TRP A 176 -12.12 6.06 4.06
N VAL A 177 -11.94 5.68 2.79
CA VAL A 177 -12.58 6.37 1.66
C VAL A 177 -14.10 6.21 1.73
N LEU A 178 -14.61 5.05 2.13
CA LEU A 178 -16.05 4.87 2.36
C LEU A 178 -16.56 5.82 3.45
N GLY A 179 -15.85 5.97 4.57
CA GLY A 179 -16.17 6.93 5.61
C GLY A 179 -16.19 8.38 5.09
N VAL A 180 -15.21 8.75 4.26
CA VAL A 180 -15.16 10.06 3.61
C VAL A 180 -16.39 10.28 2.71
N VAL A 181 -16.79 9.29 1.92
CA VAL A 181 -17.97 9.36 1.05
C VAL A 181 -19.27 9.47 1.86
N LEU A 182 -19.43 8.68 2.92
CA LEU A 182 -20.63 8.71 3.76
C LEU A 182 -20.77 10.05 4.49
N LEU A 183 -19.69 10.55 5.08
CA LEU A 183 -19.68 11.86 5.73
C LEU A 183 -19.87 12.99 4.72
N GLY A 184 -19.23 12.93 3.56
CA GLY A 184 -19.41 13.92 2.49
C GLY A 184 -20.84 13.94 1.95
N SER A 185 -21.45 12.77 1.74
CA SER A 185 -22.87 12.67 1.35
C SER A 185 -23.78 13.28 2.41
N ARG A 186 -23.48 13.06 3.71
CA ARG A 186 -24.22 13.68 4.82
C ARG A 186 -24.06 15.20 4.86
N LEU A 187 -22.86 15.72 4.63
CA LEU A 187 -22.60 17.17 4.56
C LEU A 187 -23.40 17.80 3.42
N LEU A 188 -23.37 17.16 2.25
CA LEU A 188 -24.08 17.60 1.07
C LEU A 188 -25.61 17.62 1.28
N LEU A 189 -26.18 16.55 1.84
CA LEU A 189 -27.61 16.45 2.15
C LEU A 189 -28.07 17.40 3.27
N ARG A 190 -27.14 17.93 4.08
CA ARG A 190 -27.41 18.95 5.10
C ARG A 190 -27.39 20.38 4.55
N GLY A 191 -27.21 20.55 3.24
CA GLY A 191 -27.22 21.87 2.60
C GLY A 191 -25.98 22.71 2.91
N GLN A 192 -24.83 22.07 3.13
CA GLN A 192 -23.55 22.81 3.23
C GLN A 192 -23.28 23.59 1.93
N PRO A 193 -22.55 24.72 2.00
CA PRO A 193 -22.24 25.52 0.82
C PRO A 193 -21.55 24.71 -0.27
N ALA A 194 -21.88 24.99 -1.53
CA ALA A 194 -21.27 24.31 -2.68
C ALA A 194 -19.73 24.42 -2.65
N GLY A 195 -19.06 23.31 -2.93
CA GLY A 195 -17.61 23.16 -2.84
C GLY A 195 -17.11 22.65 -1.48
N THR A 196 -17.97 22.62 -0.44
CA THR A 196 -17.60 22.07 0.87
C THR A 196 -17.31 20.56 0.78
N THR A 197 -18.12 19.82 0.02
CA THR A 197 -17.97 18.37 -0.12
C THR A 197 -16.75 18.01 -0.96
N LEU A 198 -16.48 18.78 -2.02
CA LEU A 198 -15.27 18.68 -2.83
C LEU A 198 -14.02 18.87 -1.97
N ALA A 199 -13.98 19.97 -1.20
CA ALA A 199 -12.88 20.24 -0.29
C ALA A 199 -12.75 19.10 0.74
N TRP A 200 -13.85 18.67 1.36
CA TRP A 200 -13.86 17.60 2.36
C TRP A 200 -13.24 16.31 1.80
N TYR A 201 -13.64 15.92 0.60
CA TYR A 201 -13.11 14.74 -0.05
C TYR A 201 -11.61 14.87 -0.32
N ILE A 202 -11.17 15.96 -0.97
CA ILE A 202 -9.77 16.16 -1.37
C ILE A 202 -8.87 16.12 -0.14
N VAL A 203 -9.20 16.90 0.90
CA VAL A 203 -8.41 16.99 2.13
C VAL A 203 -8.40 15.67 2.89
N SER A 204 -9.57 15.04 3.08
CA SER A 204 -9.66 13.79 3.85
C SER A 204 -8.96 12.63 3.12
N TYR A 205 -9.11 12.56 1.79
CA TYR A 205 -8.39 11.60 0.98
C TYR A 205 -6.88 11.84 1.05
N ALA A 206 -6.43 13.08 0.84
CA ALA A 206 -5.01 13.45 0.90
C ALA A 206 -4.40 13.15 2.28
N THR A 207 -5.13 13.44 3.35
CA THR A 207 -4.73 13.15 4.72
C THR A 207 -4.52 11.66 4.92
N GLY A 208 -5.55 10.85 4.63
CA GLY A 208 -5.43 9.39 4.74
C GLY A 208 -4.28 8.86 3.88
N ARG A 209 -4.22 9.27 2.62
CA ARG A 209 -3.20 8.84 1.66
C ARG A 209 -1.78 9.14 2.14
N PHE A 210 -1.54 10.32 2.71
CA PHE A 210 -0.23 10.71 3.24
C PHE A 210 0.24 9.77 4.35
N TYR A 211 -0.64 9.44 5.31
CA TYR A 211 -0.30 8.58 6.45
C TYR A 211 -0.24 7.10 6.08
N PHE A 212 -1.16 6.63 5.24
CA PHE A 212 -1.18 5.24 4.78
C PHE A 212 0.08 4.87 4.01
N GLU A 213 0.74 5.83 3.36
CA GLU A 213 2.00 5.58 2.66
C GLU A 213 3.11 5.05 3.58
N PHE A 214 3.15 5.45 4.86
CA PHE A 214 4.15 4.90 5.78
C PHE A 214 3.98 3.40 6.07
N MET A 215 2.76 2.89 5.85
CA MET A 215 2.39 1.48 6.05
C MET A 215 2.49 0.65 4.76
N ARG A 216 2.89 1.26 3.63
CA ARG A 216 3.02 0.60 2.32
C ARG A 216 4.28 -0.24 2.20
N GLY A 217 4.13 -1.44 1.64
CA GLY A 217 5.20 -2.42 1.46
C GLY A 217 5.68 -2.59 0.02
N ASP A 218 4.96 -2.04 -0.96
CA ASP A 218 5.29 -2.12 -2.37
C ASP A 218 6.49 -1.22 -2.72
N ALA A 219 7.57 -1.80 -3.25
CA ALA A 219 8.85 -1.15 -3.45
C ALA A 219 8.94 -0.27 -4.71
N GLU A 220 8.10 -0.53 -5.71
CA GLU A 220 8.13 0.12 -7.04
C GLU A 220 7.69 1.60 -7.03
N ARG A 221 7.26 2.11 -5.88
CA ARG A 221 6.78 3.48 -5.75
C ARG A 221 7.89 4.50 -5.92
N PRO A 222 7.67 5.59 -6.68
CA PRO A 222 8.65 6.66 -6.81
C PRO A 222 8.76 7.47 -5.50
N TYR A 223 10.00 7.58 -4.98
CA TYR A 223 10.33 8.42 -3.82
C TYR A 223 11.22 9.59 -4.22
N ARG A 224 10.92 10.78 -3.68
CA ARG A 224 11.75 11.99 -3.82
C ARG A 224 11.97 12.62 -2.45
N TRP A 225 13.23 12.91 -2.12
CA TRP A 225 13.64 13.47 -0.82
C TRP A 225 13.10 12.69 0.40
N GLY A 226 12.96 11.36 0.25
CA GLY A 226 12.50 10.45 1.30
C GLY A 226 10.99 10.30 1.43
N PHE A 227 10.18 11.08 0.72
CA PHE A 227 8.71 10.93 0.69
C PHE A 227 8.27 10.40 -0.66
N SER A 228 7.15 9.68 -0.71
CA SER A 228 6.64 9.17 -1.99
C SER A 228 6.03 10.31 -2.81
N GLU A 229 5.90 10.09 -4.12
CA GLU A 229 5.13 10.98 -5.01
C GLU A 229 3.74 11.26 -4.43
N ALA A 230 3.04 10.22 -3.96
CA ALA A 230 1.70 10.38 -3.40
C ALA A 230 1.67 11.29 -2.17
N GLN A 231 2.69 11.25 -1.29
CA GLN A 231 2.76 12.14 -0.12
C GLN A 231 2.98 13.60 -0.52
N TRP A 232 3.82 13.85 -1.54
CA TRP A 232 4.00 15.19 -2.09
C TRP A 232 2.72 15.70 -2.73
N THR A 233 2.05 14.87 -3.52
CA THR A 233 0.78 15.21 -4.16
C THR A 233 -0.34 15.42 -3.12
N SER A 234 -0.35 14.68 -2.01
CA SER A 234 -1.25 14.94 -0.89
C SER A 234 -1.06 16.33 -0.29
N ILE A 235 0.19 16.71 0.05
CA ILE A 235 0.49 18.05 0.61
C ILE A 235 0.13 19.14 -0.40
N PHE A 236 0.46 18.95 -1.67
CA PHE A 236 0.17 19.91 -2.73
C PHE A 236 -1.34 20.14 -2.90
N LEU A 237 -2.13 19.08 -3.05
CA LEU A 237 -3.57 19.19 -3.25
C LEU A 237 -4.28 19.81 -2.03
N ASP A 238 -3.86 19.44 -0.83
CA ASP A 238 -4.41 20.00 0.41
C ASP A 238 -4.11 21.51 0.51
N GLY A 239 -2.86 21.91 0.21
CA GLY A 239 -2.47 23.31 0.10
C GLY A 239 -3.25 24.08 -0.97
N MET A 240 -3.53 23.46 -2.13
CA MET A 240 -4.36 24.07 -3.18
C MET A 240 -5.79 24.31 -2.71
N VAL A 241 -6.38 23.42 -1.89
CA VAL A 241 -7.71 23.65 -1.31
C VAL A 241 -7.68 24.86 -0.36
N VAL A 242 -6.66 24.99 0.49
CA VAL A 242 -6.50 26.15 1.38
C VAL A 242 -6.37 27.45 0.58
N LEU A 243 -5.55 27.45 -0.47
CA LEU A 243 -5.37 28.63 -1.33
C LEU A 243 -6.65 28.99 -2.08
N ALA A 244 -7.37 27.99 -2.61
CA ALA A 244 -8.65 28.21 -3.29
C ALA A 244 -9.71 28.77 -2.33
N ALA A 245 -9.75 28.29 -1.08
CA ALA A 245 -10.63 28.83 -0.05
C ALA A 245 -10.26 30.27 0.33
N TRP A 246 -8.97 30.56 0.48
CA TRP A 246 -8.48 31.92 0.76
C TRP A 246 -8.76 32.90 -0.38
N ALA A 247 -8.68 32.44 -1.63
CA ALA A 247 -9.03 33.21 -2.83
C ALA A 247 -10.54 33.37 -3.06
N GLY A 248 -11.40 32.81 -2.19
CA GLY A 248 -12.86 32.89 -2.31
C GLY A 248 -13.47 31.97 -3.38
N LEU A 249 -12.69 31.04 -3.95
CA LEU A 249 -13.17 30.05 -4.92
C LEU A 249 -13.86 28.85 -4.26
N LEU A 250 -13.54 28.59 -2.99
CA LEU A 250 -14.16 27.57 -2.15
C LEU A 250 -14.62 28.19 -0.82
N PRO A 251 -15.62 27.61 -0.13
CA PRO A 251 -16.03 28.09 1.18
C PRO A 251 -14.89 27.91 2.20
N TRP A 252 -14.61 28.96 2.96
CA TRP A 252 -13.60 28.89 4.02
C TRP A 252 -14.08 28.03 5.19
N HIS A 253 -13.22 27.08 5.57
CA HIS A 253 -13.36 26.29 6.78
C HIS A 253 -11.99 26.18 7.47
N VAL A 254 -11.97 25.89 8.77
CA VAL A 254 -10.71 25.77 9.54
C VAL A 254 -10.01 24.43 9.36
N TRP A 255 -10.76 23.37 9.04
CA TRP A 255 -10.24 22.01 8.95
C TRP A 255 -9.28 21.75 7.78
N PRO A 256 -9.38 22.36 6.57
CA PRO A 256 -8.36 22.24 5.53
C PRO A 256 -7.02 22.80 5.99
N ALA A 257 -7.03 24.01 6.57
CA ALA A 257 -5.81 24.66 7.05
C ALA A 257 -5.15 23.87 8.19
N ALA A 258 -5.95 23.33 9.11
CA ALA A 258 -5.46 22.45 10.17
C ALA A 258 -4.86 21.15 9.61
N ALA A 259 -5.51 20.52 8.63
CA ALA A 259 -4.98 19.33 7.96
C ALA A 259 -3.64 19.63 7.27
N SER A 260 -3.55 20.73 6.52
CA SER A 260 -2.32 21.15 5.83
C SER A 260 -1.17 21.39 6.80
N ALA A 261 -1.44 22.10 7.90
CA ALA A 261 -0.45 22.32 8.94
C ALA A 261 0.04 21.00 9.56
N CYS A 262 -0.87 20.06 9.83
CA CYS A 262 -0.53 18.73 10.34
C CYS A 262 0.31 17.90 9.36
N LEU A 263 -0.03 17.90 8.07
CA LEU A 263 0.71 17.17 7.04
C LEU A 263 2.13 17.73 6.88
N VAL A 264 2.26 19.06 6.76
CA VAL A 264 3.56 19.74 6.65
C VAL A 264 4.38 19.53 7.93
N GLY A 265 3.78 19.70 9.11
CA GLY A 265 4.45 19.47 10.40
C GLY A 265 4.94 18.03 10.56
N THR A 266 4.15 17.05 10.14
CA THR A 266 4.55 15.64 10.12
C THR A 266 5.70 15.41 9.14
N ALA A 267 5.62 15.96 7.93
CA ALA A 267 6.68 15.84 6.93
C ALA A 267 8.01 16.42 7.43
N ILE A 268 7.98 17.61 8.05
CA ILE A 268 9.17 18.24 8.66
C ILE A 268 9.71 17.36 9.79
N THR A 269 8.86 16.92 10.71
CA THR A 269 9.26 16.07 11.84
C THR A 269 9.92 14.78 11.36
N VAL A 270 9.30 14.10 10.40
CA VAL A 270 9.83 12.88 9.80
C VAL A 270 11.15 13.16 9.08
N ALA A 271 11.28 14.27 8.36
CA ALA A 271 12.54 14.65 7.71
C ALA A 271 13.68 14.89 8.72
N LEU A 272 13.38 15.55 9.85
CA LEU A 272 14.34 15.77 10.93
C LEU A 272 14.76 14.46 11.61
N VAL A 273 13.80 13.59 11.94
CA VAL A 273 14.06 12.26 12.54
C VAL A 273 14.92 11.40 11.61
N ARG A 274 14.68 11.46 10.30
CA ARG A 274 15.47 10.71 9.31
C ARG A 274 16.89 11.21 9.12
N ARG A 275 17.17 12.48 9.46
CA ARG A 275 18.53 13.06 9.46
C ARG A 275 19.34 12.71 10.72
N SER A 276 18.66 12.35 11.81
CA SER A 276 19.30 11.94 13.07
C SER A 276 19.86 10.51 13.01
N SER A 277 20.52 10.03 14.08
CA SER A 277 21.06 8.67 14.22
C SER A 277 20.01 7.56 14.00
N SER A 278 18.72 7.86 14.18
CA SER A 278 17.59 7.00 13.81
C SER A 278 17.47 6.73 12.29
N GLY A 279 18.18 7.51 11.46
CA GLY A 279 18.22 7.37 10.01
C GLY A 279 18.76 6.02 9.53
N ALA A 280 19.69 5.40 10.26
CA ALA A 280 20.22 4.07 9.92
C ALA A 280 19.12 3.00 9.97
N ARG A 281 18.33 2.97 11.06
CA ARG A 281 17.17 2.09 11.20
C ARG A 281 16.13 2.35 10.11
N TYR A 282 15.86 3.61 9.80
CA TYR A 282 14.91 3.97 8.74
C TYR A 282 15.35 3.46 7.36
N ARG A 283 16.65 3.55 7.01
CA ARG A 283 17.18 3.05 5.73
C ARG A 283 16.93 1.54 5.57
N ILE A 284 17.20 0.76 6.63
CA ILE A 284 16.97 -0.70 6.65
C ILE A 284 15.47 -1.00 6.46
N LEU A 285 14.62 -0.20 7.10
CA LEU A 285 13.17 -0.32 7.05
C LEU A 285 12.53 0.43 5.86
N ARG A 286 13.24 0.72 4.77
CA ARG A 286 12.56 1.18 3.55
C ARG A 286 11.93 -0.01 2.83
N SER A 287 10.77 0.18 2.20
CA SER A 287 10.07 -0.90 1.49
C SER A 287 10.96 -1.59 0.46
N TYR A 288 11.72 -0.80 -0.31
CA TYR A 288 12.71 -1.31 -1.26
C TYR A 288 13.77 -2.22 -0.59
N HIS A 289 14.40 -1.76 0.48
CA HIS A 289 15.41 -2.58 1.17
C HIS A 289 14.81 -3.79 1.89
N VAL A 290 13.58 -3.70 2.41
CA VAL A 290 12.89 -4.86 3.01
C VAL A 290 12.61 -5.91 1.94
N GLN A 291 12.26 -5.50 0.73
CA GLN A 291 12.08 -6.42 -0.40
C GLN A 291 13.42 -7.04 -0.83
N GLU A 292 14.50 -6.25 -0.94
CA GLU A 292 15.84 -6.79 -1.21
C GLU A 292 16.27 -7.82 -0.15
N VAL A 293 15.97 -7.57 1.13
CA VAL A 293 16.24 -8.53 2.21
C VAL A 293 15.40 -9.80 2.02
N ALA A 294 14.13 -9.68 1.61
CA ALA A 294 13.29 -10.85 1.34
C ALA A 294 13.85 -11.71 0.20
N GLU A 295 14.25 -11.07 -0.90
CA GLU A 295 14.89 -11.73 -2.05
C GLU A 295 16.24 -12.35 -1.67
N ALA A 296 17.07 -11.64 -0.90
CA ALA A 296 18.36 -12.14 -0.42
C ALA A 296 18.21 -13.36 0.50
N VAL A 297 17.24 -13.32 1.43
CA VAL A 297 16.95 -14.43 2.34
C VAL A 297 16.41 -15.63 1.57
N GLU A 298 15.54 -15.42 0.59
CA GLU A 298 15.02 -16.48 -0.28
C GLU A 298 16.14 -17.15 -1.07
N MET A 299 16.96 -16.37 -1.78
CA MET A 299 18.11 -16.88 -2.53
C MET A 299 19.09 -17.65 -1.64
N ALA A 300 19.39 -17.14 -0.44
CA ALA A 300 20.28 -17.80 0.51
C ALA A 300 19.66 -19.09 1.07
N SER A 301 18.35 -19.11 1.32
CA SER A 301 17.64 -20.26 1.89
C SER A 301 17.47 -21.40 0.88
N ASP A 302 17.22 -21.08 -0.39
CA ASP A 302 17.05 -22.08 -1.46
C ASP A 302 18.35 -22.84 -1.75
N ARG A 303 19.49 -22.19 -1.50
CA ARG A 303 20.84 -22.78 -1.63
C ARG A 303 21.46 -23.16 -0.30
N ALA A 304 20.66 -23.17 0.78
CA ALA A 304 21.17 -23.43 2.11
C ALA A 304 21.57 -24.90 2.26
N PRO A 305 22.80 -25.19 2.72
CA PRO A 305 23.23 -26.54 3.03
C PRO A 305 22.43 -27.09 4.23
N GLU A 306 21.94 -28.33 4.11
CA GLU A 306 21.35 -29.04 5.25
C GLU A 306 22.45 -29.81 5.99
N MET A 307 22.79 -29.34 7.19
CA MET A 307 23.80 -29.97 8.04
C MET A 307 23.13 -30.95 9.01
N ARG A 308 23.57 -32.21 9.00
CA ARG A 308 23.14 -33.23 9.96
C ARG A 308 24.13 -33.27 11.11
N LEU A 309 23.66 -33.17 12.35
CA LEU A 309 24.49 -33.30 13.56
C LEU A 309 24.93 -34.75 13.86
N LEU A 310 25.01 -35.63 12.84
CA LEU A 310 25.46 -37.00 13.00
C LEU A 310 26.98 -37.05 12.83
N GLY A 311 27.67 -37.43 13.91
CA GLY A 311 29.12 -37.48 13.99
C GLY A 311 29.75 -38.26 12.85
N GLY A 312 30.55 -37.58 12.04
CA GLY A 312 31.33 -38.16 10.96
C GLY A 312 32.08 -37.05 10.24
N GLN A 313 33.42 -37.07 10.37
CA GLN A 313 34.32 -36.24 9.59
C GLN A 313 34.12 -36.54 8.11
N ASP A 314 33.59 -35.58 7.37
CA ASP A 314 33.93 -35.33 5.96
C ASP A 314 33.41 -33.93 5.61
N SER A 315 34.27 -32.93 5.75
CA SER A 315 34.00 -31.55 5.39
C SER A 315 34.01 -31.41 3.86
N ILE A 316 32.88 -31.71 3.22
CA ILE A 316 32.63 -31.27 1.85
C ILE A 316 32.74 -29.73 1.86
N PRO A 317 33.47 -29.09 0.92
CA PRO A 317 33.47 -27.64 0.83
C PRO A 317 32.04 -27.18 0.55
N VAL A 318 31.41 -26.62 1.58
CA VAL A 318 30.06 -26.10 1.51
C VAL A 318 30.16 -24.75 0.83
N ASP A 319 29.66 -24.67 -0.40
CA ASP A 319 29.55 -23.39 -1.11
C ASP A 319 28.46 -22.55 -0.41
N ILE A 320 28.89 -21.65 0.48
CA ILE A 320 27.98 -20.80 1.26
C ILE A 320 27.50 -19.67 0.36
N CYS A 321 26.23 -19.72 -0.03
CA CYS A 321 25.61 -18.62 -0.78
C CYS A 321 25.51 -17.37 0.11
N ILE A 322 26.19 -16.29 -0.30
CA ILE A 322 26.13 -14.98 0.34
C ILE A 322 25.36 -14.03 -0.56
N ALA A 323 24.18 -13.62 -0.11
CA ALA A 323 23.30 -12.69 -0.81
C ALA A 323 23.56 -11.24 -0.35
N PRO A 324 23.99 -10.32 -1.23
CA PRO A 324 24.19 -8.92 -0.89
C PRO A 324 22.91 -8.07 -1.03
N THR A 325 22.82 -6.95 -0.31
CA THR A 325 21.79 -5.91 -0.49
C THR A 325 22.41 -4.57 -0.94
N SER A 326 21.61 -3.64 -1.44
CA SER A 326 22.09 -2.32 -1.90
C SER A 326 22.70 -1.46 -0.78
N LEU A 327 22.33 -1.71 0.48
CA LEU A 327 22.93 -1.05 1.64
C LEU A 327 24.25 -1.69 2.09
N GLY A 328 24.73 -2.72 1.37
CA GLY A 328 25.99 -3.40 1.67
C GLY A 328 25.88 -4.44 2.78
N PHE A 329 24.67 -4.87 3.15
CA PHE A 329 24.47 -6.02 4.02
C PHE A 329 24.65 -7.32 3.23
N GLN A 330 25.12 -8.35 3.92
CA GLN A 330 25.33 -9.67 3.36
C GLN A 330 24.61 -10.68 4.25
N ILE A 331 23.86 -11.58 3.62
CA ILE A 331 23.04 -12.58 4.30
C ILE A 331 23.42 -13.94 3.73
N SER A 332 23.76 -14.88 4.59
CA SER A 332 23.80 -16.30 4.25
C SER A 332 22.84 -17.09 5.13
N ALA A 333 22.41 -18.25 4.66
CA ALA A 333 21.48 -19.12 5.38
C ALA A 333 21.99 -20.56 5.42
N GLY A 334 21.67 -21.25 6.50
CA GLY A 334 21.95 -22.65 6.74
C GLY A 334 20.78 -23.30 7.47
N LYS A 335 20.64 -24.62 7.32
CA LYS A 335 19.61 -25.39 8.00
C LYS A 335 20.26 -26.55 8.75
N ILE A 336 20.05 -26.62 10.04
CA ILE A 336 20.59 -27.67 10.91
C ILE A 336 19.44 -28.56 11.34
N ARG A 337 19.54 -29.86 11.03
CA ARG A 337 18.55 -30.84 11.48
C ARG A 337 18.88 -31.27 12.91
N THR A 338 17.89 -31.16 13.79
CA THR A 338 17.94 -31.62 15.19
C THR A 338 16.98 -32.79 15.40
N GLU A 339 17.07 -33.46 16.54
CA GLU A 339 16.17 -34.59 16.87
C GLU A 339 14.69 -34.18 16.99
N THR A 340 14.41 -32.91 17.28
CA THR A 340 13.05 -32.37 17.54
C THR A 340 12.56 -31.38 16.47
N GLY A 341 13.30 -31.25 15.36
CA GLY A 341 12.95 -30.40 14.22
C GLY A 341 14.15 -29.73 13.56
N TYR A 342 13.99 -28.47 13.14
CA TYR A 342 15.02 -27.75 12.37
C TYR A 342 15.41 -26.44 13.04
N ILE A 343 16.71 -26.16 13.03
CA ILE A 343 17.25 -24.84 13.36
C ILE A 343 17.63 -24.15 12.05
N PHE A 344 16.98 -23.03 11.77
CA PHE A 344 17.36 -22.13 10.69
C PHE A 344 18.41 -21.16 11.22
N HIS A 345 19.52 -21.05 10.50
CA HIS A 345 20.65 -20.20 10.85
C HIS A 345 20.86 -19.18 9.75
N TYR A 346 20.88 -17.90 10.12
CA TYR A 346 21.23 -16.81 9.22
C TYR A 346 22.48 -16.10 9.73
N ALA A 347 23.52 -16.00 8.91
CA ALA A 347 24.66 -15.15 9.21
C ALA A 347 24.49 -13.80 8.52
N LEU A 348 24.65 -12.74 9.30
CA LEU A 348 24.43 -11.35 8.92
C LEU A 348 25.75 -10.61 9.05
N SER A 349 26.20 -9.97 7.97
CA SER A 349 27.41 -9.15 7.98
C SER A 349 27.23 -7.91 7.10
N SER A 350 28.22 -7.01 7.10
CA SER A 350 28.27 -5.87 6.20
C SER A 350 29.63 -5.81 5.51
N ARG A 351 29.61 -5.48 4.22
CA ARG A 351 30.82 -5.44 3.38
C ARG A 351 31.72 -4.24 3.68
N ASN A 352 31.12 -3.13 4.10
CA ASN A 352 31.80 -1.83 4.13
C ASN A 352 32.21 -1.40 5.55
N GLU A 353 31.49 -1.87 6.58
CA GLU A 353 31.69 -1.44 7.97
C GLU A 353 31.40 -2.60 8.94
N THR A 354 31.95 -2.53 10.15
CA THR A 354 31.58 -3.45 11.23
C THR A 354 30.12 -3.23 11.60
N MET A 355 29.30 -4.27 11.49
CA MET A 355 27.87 -4.16 11.79
C MET A 355 27.63 -3.95 13.29
N SER A 356 26.81 -2.96 13.64
CA SER A 356 26.42 -2.76 15.04
C SER A 356 25.33 -3.75 15.48
N ALA A 357 25.30 -4.08 16.79
CA ALA A 357 24.25 -4.93 17.35
C ALA A 357 22.83 -4.38 17.13
N ALA A 358 22.65 -3.05 17.09
CA ALA A 358 21.36 -2.43 16.80
C ALA A 358 20.90 -2.65 15.35
N THR A 359 21.84 -2.58 14.40
CA THR A 359 21.61 -2.91 12.98
C THR A 359 21.28 -4.39 12.83
N ALA A 360 22.06 -5.27 13.45
CA ALA A 360 21.84 -6.72 13.43
C ALA A 360 20.44 -7.10 13.96
N ARG A 361 20.03 -6.54 15.10
CA ARG A 361 18.67 -6.74 15.66
C ARG A 361 17.57 -6.25 14.73
N THR A 362 17.79 -5.12 14.05
CA THR A 362 16.80 -4.58 13.10
C THR A 362 16.65 -5.53 11.90
N LEU A 363 17.76 -5.96 11.31
CA LEU A 363 17.77 -6.89 10.17
C LEU A 363 17.18 -8.25 10.55
N ALA A 364 17.59 -8.81 11.70
CA ALA A 364 17.01 -10.02 12.25
C ALA A 364 15.49 -9.90 12.43
N GLY A 365 15.01 -8.78 12.95
CA GLY A 365 13.57 -8.51 13.07
C GLY A 365 12.83 -8.52 11.74
N VAL A 366 13.44 -8.02 10.67
CA VAL A 366 12.88 -8.09 9.31
C VAL A 366 12.85 -9.53 8.81
N ILE A 367 13.96 -10.27 8.92
CA ILE A 367 14.06 -11.68 8.48
C ILE A 367 12.99 -12.54 9.17
N LEU A 368 12.81 -12.36 10.48
CA LEU A 368 11.77 -13.06 11.23
C LEU A 368 10.37 -12.70 10.71
N GLN A 369 10.07 -11.42 10.46
CA GLN A 369 8.78 -11.03 9.88
C GLN A 369 8.53 -11.65 8.49
N LEU A 370 9.59 -11.85 7.70
CA LEU A 370 9.52 -12.40 6.36
C LEU A 370 9.36 -13.93 6.35
N LYS A 371 10.16 -14.67 7.13
CA LYS A 371 10.19 -16.14 7.04
C LYS A 371 9.62 -16.87 8.27
N HIS A 372 9.62 -16.26 9.45
CA HIS A 372 9.47 -16.98 10.72
C HIS A 372 8.53 -16.29 11.70
N HIS A 373 7.32 -16.84 11.86
CA HIS A 373 6.26 -16.13 12.59
C HIS A 373 6.14 -16.49 14.08
N LEU A 374 6.63 -17.67 14.51
CA LEU A 374 6.40 -18.22 15.85
C LEU A 374 7.49 -19.25 16.24
N GLY A 375 8.46 -18.88 17.08
CA GLY A 375 9.45 -19.81 17.60
C GLY A 375 10.51 -19.12 18.47
N PRO A 376 11.31 -19.90 19.24
CA PRO A 376 12.47 -19.38 19.95
C PRO A 376 13.45 -18.72 18.96
N THR A 377 13.94 -17.53 19.29
CA THR A 377 14.95 -16.83 18.49
C THR A 377 16.11 -16.41 19.34
N GLU A 378 17.32 -16.65 18.84
CA GLU A 378 18.55 -16.20 19.47
C GLU A 378 19.38 -15.42 18.47
N LEU A 379 19.93 -14.28 18.90
CA LEU A 379 20.84 -13.47 18.09
C LEU A 379 22.19 -13.44 18.80
N ILE A 380 23.17 -14.09 18.21
CA ILE A 380 24.51 -14.27 18.78
C ILE A 380 25.49 -13.39 18.00
N GLU A 381 26.38 -12.72 18.72
CA GLU A 381 27.51 -11.99 18.12
C GLU A 381 28.64 -12.98 17.84
N GLY A 382 29.05 -13.07 16.57
CA GLY A 382 30.19 -13.87 16.12
C GLY A 382 31.47 -13.05 16.02
N HIS A 383 32.48 -13.60 15.33
CA HIS A 383 33.74 -12.90 15.10
C HIS A 383 33.62 -11.83 14.01
N GLN A 384 34.42 -10.76 14.15
CA GLN A 384 34.60 -9.69 13.14
C GLN A 384 33.31 -8.95 12.73
N GLY A 385 32.35 -8.80 13.64
CA GLY A 385 31.11 -8.05 13.39
C GLY A 385 30.08 -8.82 12.56
N VAL A 386 30.20 -10.14 12.48
CA VAL A 386 29.17 -11.05 11.97
C VAL A 386 28.19 -11.37 13.11
N PHE A 387 26.89 -11.38 12.82
CA PHE A 387 25.85 -11.77 13.76
C PHE A 387 25.10 -12.99 13.24
N HIS A 388 24.78 -13.92 14.12
CA HIS A 388 24.08 -15.15 13.81
C HIS A 388 22.68 -15.13 14.40
N LEU A 389 21.67 -15.14 13.54
CA LEU A 389 20.28 -15.32 13.92
C LEU A 389 19.92 -16.81 13.84
N LEU A 390 19.57 -17.39 14.97
CA LEU A 390 19.08 -18.75 15.10
C LEU A 390 17.57 -18.73 15.34
N TYR A 391 16.84 -19.55 14.58
CA TYR A 391 15.41 -19.76 14.77
C TYR A 391 15.11 -21.25 14.84
N THR A 392 14.49 -21.69 15.92
CA THR A 392 14.12 -23.09 16.12
C THR A 392 12.67 -23.32 15.68
N ALA A 393 12.50 -24.12 14.63
CA ALA A 393 11.21 -24.64 14.22
C ALA A 393 11.00 -26.01 14.88
N ALA A 394 10.03 -26.10 15.79
CA ALA A 394 9.57 -27.38 16.31
C ALA A 394 8.88 -28.16 15.18
N GLU A 395 9.12 -29.47 15.10
CA GLU A 395 8.28 -30.35 14.27
C GLU A 395 6.82 -30.24 14.75
N GLY A 396 5.95 -29.84 13.81
CA GLY A 396 4.52 -29.62 14.05
C GLY A 396 3.69 -30.71 13.42
#